data_AF-A0A8T2J2Z3-F1
#
_entry.id   AF-A0A8T2J2Z3-F1
#
_cell.length_a   1.000
_cell.length_b   1.000
_cell.length_c   1.000
_cell.angle_alpha   90.00
_cell.angle_beta   90.00
_cell.angle_gamma   90.00
#
_symmetry.space_group_name_H-M   'P 1'
#
loop_
_entity.id
_entity.type
_entity.pdbx_description
1 polymer ?
#
loop_
_entity_poly.entity_id
_entity_poly.type
_entity_poly.pdbx_seq_one_letter_code
_entity_poly.pdbx_strand_id
1 'polypeptide(L)'
;MAGVEVEQQSPELEEEGEKYMNGHLEDHQVSAAGENSVSKKKKKKKKKNKTGQDAEKDLGAPTAGAEDITTKQPEKQTLECKEKDDDEEDGEVDGDGAAEKKKKKKKKKKTSKSQTDPPSIPICDLFPSGIYPKGQECEYPSTQDGRSAAWRTSNDEKKALDQASEEIWSDFRQAAEAHRQVRKYVMSWIKPGMTMIEICEKLEDCSRRLIKENGLYAGLAFPTGCSLNNCAAHYTPNAGDPTVLQYDDVCKIDFGTHINGRIIDCAFTVTFNPKYNKLLEAVKDATNTGVRCSGIDVRLCDVGEAIQEVMESYEVEIDGKTYQVKPIRNLNGHSIGPYRIHAGKTVPIVKGGEATRMEV
;
A
#
# COMPACT_ATOMS: atom_id res chain seq x y z
N MET A 1 -0.24 11.17 6.85
CA MET A 1 0.10 10.09 5.88
C MET A 1 1.40 9.38 6.26
N ALA A 2 1.72 8.23 5.66
CA ALA A 2 3.00 7.54 5.81
C ALA A 2 3.98 7.95 4.69
N GLY A 3 4.64 9.10 4.86
CA GLY A 3 5.58 9.66 3.88
C GLY A 3 6.66 8.66 3.43
N VAL A 4 7.18 8.85 2.22
CA VAL A 4 8.24 8.01 1.64
C VAL A 4 9.59 8.53 2.14
N GLU A 5 10.04 8.01 3.30
CA GLU A 5 11.39 8.23 3.80
C GLU A 5 12.44 7.67 2.83
N VAL A 6 13.61 8.32 2.78
CA VAL A 6 14.69 8.00 1.84
C VAL A 6 15.76 7.18 2.53
N GLU A 7 16.04 6.00 2.00
CA GLU A 7 17.16 5.16 2.40
C GLU A 7 17.86 4.67 1.12
N GLN A 8 18.66 5.55 0.51
CA GLN A 8 19.54 5.19 -0.61
C GLN A 8 20.82 4.56 -0.06
N GLN A 9 21.08 3.30 -0.42
CA GLN A 9 22.39 2.69 -0.25
C GLN A 9 23.16 2.79 -1.57
N SER A 10 24.22 3.60 -1.58
CA SER A 10 25.27 3.52 -2.58
C SER A 10 26.18 2.32 -2.26
N PRO A 11 26.45 1.41 -3.21
CA PRO A 11 27.46 0.38 -3.00
C PRO A 11 28.85 1.02 -3.02
N GLU A 12 29.63 0.80 -1.98
CA GLU A 12 31.08 1.01 -2.02
C GLU A 12 31.69 -0.09 -2.91
N LEU A 13 32.45 0.31 -3.93
CA LEU A 13 33.17 -0.60 -4.81
C LEU A 13 34.61 -0.72 -4.33
N GLU A 14 34.97 -1.87 -3.76
CA GLU A 14 36.37 -2.21 -3.50
C GLU A 14 37.06 -2.59 -4.82
N GLU A 15 38.16 -1.92 -5.14
CA GLU A 15 38.97 -2.21 -6.33
C GLU A 15 39.91 -3.41 -6.07
N GLU A 16 39.52 -4.61 -6.50
CA GLU A 16 40.47 -5.69 -6.81
C GLU A 16 40.53 -5.91 -8.33
N GLY A 17 41.65 -5.53 -8.94
CA GLY A 17 41.85 -5.57 -10.39
C GLY A 17 42.78 -6.69 -10.83
N GLU A 18 42.27 -7.65 -11.61
CA GLU A 18 43.09 -8.60 -12.37
C GLU A 18 43.06 -8.32 -13.88
N LYS A 19 44.19 -8.58 -14.54
CA LYS A 19 44.42 -8.30 -15.97
C LYS A 19 44.22 -9.56 -16.80
N TYR A 20 43.39 -9.48 -17.85
CA TYR A 20 43.51 -10.37 -19.00
C TYR A 20 43.58 -9.59 -20.32
N MET A 21 44.33 -10.14 -21.27
CA MET A 21 44.86 -9.44 -22.44
C MET A 21 44.02 -9.65 -23.71
N ASN A 22 44.22 -8.77 -24.69
CA ASN A 22 43.55 -8.75 -26.00
C ASN A 22 43.51 -10.13 -26.71
N GLY A 23 42.33 -10.47 -27.24
CA GLY A 23 42.13 -11.47 -28.30
C GLY A 23 41.71 -10.77 -29.61
N HIS A 24 42.05 -11.34 -30.76
CA HIS A 24 41.95 -10.68 -32.08
C HIS A 24 40.53 -10.68 -32.67
N LEU A 25 40.30 -9.83 -33.69
CA LEU A 25 39.12 -9.92 -34.55
C LEU A 25 39.23 -11.09 -35.53
N GLU A 26 38.10 -11.58 -36.02
CA GLU A 26 37.95 -11.96 -37.43
C GLU A 26 36.48 -11.81 -37.89
N ASP A 27 36.28 -11.21 -39.06
CA ASP A 27 34.96 -11.01 -39.69
C ASP A 27 34.53 -12.24 -40.50
N HIS A 28 33.22 -12.50 -40.59
CA HIS A 28 32.66 -13.14 -41.78
C HIS A 28 31.19 -12.76 -42.03
N GLN A 29 30.96 -12.06 -43.14
CA GLN A 29 29.64 -11.87 -43.76
C GLN A 29 29.38 -12.93 -44.86
N VAL A 30 28.27 -12.75 -45.60
CA VAL A 30 27.89 -13.43 -46.86
C VAL A 30 27.22 -14.80 -46.63
N SER A 31 26.01 -15.10 -47.16
CA SER A 31 25.03 -14.31 -47.93
C SER A 31 23.60 -14.83 -47.73
N ALA A 32 22.62 -14.07 -48.22
CA ALA A 32 21.25 -14.55 -48.40
C ALA A 32 21.02 -15.14 -49.81
N ALA A 33 20.29 -16.24 -49.87
CA ALA A 33 19.57 -16.71 -51.05
C ALA A 33 18.30 -17.43 -50.57
N GLY A 34 17.22 -17.36 -51.34
CA GLY A 34 15.97 -18.07 -51.03
C GLY A 34 15.18 -18.33 -52.30
N GLU A 35 14.21 -19.25 -52.24
CA GLU A 35 13.27 -19.42 -53.35
C GLU A 35 11.91 -19.97 -52.88
N ASN A 36 10.91 -19.84 -53.76
CA ASN A 36 9.52 -20.15 -53.47
C ASN A 36 9.19 -21.64 -53.66
N SER A 37 8.20 -22.14 -52.91
CA SER A 37 7.28 -23.11 -53.50
C SER A 37 5.84 -22.86 -53.04
N VAL A 38 4.90 -22.91 -53.99
CA VAL A 38 3.45 -22.76 -53.75
C VAL A 38 2.76 -24.04 -54.22
N SER A 39 1.87 -24.59 -53.39
CA SER A 39 0.97 -25.68 -53.81
C SER A 39 -0.40 -25.58 -53.16
N LYS A 40 -1.43 -26.09 -53.86
CA LYS A 40 -2.83 -25.65 -53.71
C LYS A 40 -3.74 -26.74 -53.14
N LYS A 41 -4.61 -26.31 -52.22
CA LYS A 41 -6.04 -26.69 -52.07
C LYS A 41 -6.43 -28.19 -52.18
N LYS A 42 -7.18 -28.67 -51.17
CA LYS A 42 -8.46 -29.37 -51.45
C LYS A 42 -9.52 -29.05 -50.38
N LYS A 43 -10.78 -28.99 -50.82
CA LYS A 43 -11.96 -28.68 -50.00
C LYS A 43 -12.64 -29.95 -49.51
N LYS A 44 -13.40 -29.88 -48.41
CA LYS A 44 -14.69 -30.59 -48.32
C LYS A 44 -15.80 -29.73 -47.69
N LYS A 45 -17.02 -30.03 -48.12
CA LYS A 45 -18.35 -29.46 -47.79
C LYS A 45 -19.10 -30.50 -46.91
N LYS A 46 -20.25 -30.31 -46.24
CA LYS A 46 -21.14 -29.16 -45.89
C LYS A 46 -22.46 -29.74 -45.31
N LYS A 47 -22.96 -29.29 -44.14
CA LYS A 47 -24.38 -29.20 -43.67
C LYS A 47 -24.37 -28.85 -42.15
N LYS A 48 -25.17 -27.98 -41.53
CA LYS A 48 -26.36 -27.11 -41.82
C LYS A 48 -27.75 -27.62 -41.35
N ASN A 49 -28.25 -27.00 -40.28
CA ASN A 49 -29.62 -26.49 -39.95
C ASN A 49 -29.45 -25.49 -38.75
N LYS A 50 -30.15 -24.36 -38.49
CA LYS A 50 -31.55 -23.84 -38.61
C LYS A 50 -32.56 -24.47 -37.62
N THR A 51 -33.45 -23.78 -36.86
CA THR A 51 -33.81 -22.33 -36.56
C THR A 51 -34.58 -22.30 -35.20
N GLY A 52 -35.16 -21.24 -34.56
CA GLY A 52 -35.44 -19.80 -34.83
C GLY A 52 -34.53 -18.82 -34.05
N GLN A 53 -34.87 -17.58 -33.63
CA GLN A 53 -36.11 -16.72 -33.66
C GLN A 53 -37.19 -16.96 -32.57
N ASP A 54 -37.78 -15.96 -31.86
CA ASP A 54 -37.63 -14.46 -31.85
C ASP A 54 -38.25 -13.76 -30.59
N ALA A 55 -38.02 -12.43 -30.45
CA ALA A 55 -38.87 -11.37 -29.83
C ALA A 55 -38.90 -11.04 -28.29
N GLU A 56 -38.29 -9.88 -27.95
CA GLU A 56 -38.76 -8.67 -27.21
C GLU A 56 -39.83 -8.63 -26.07
N LYS A 57 -39.62 -7.64 -25.15
CA LYS A 57 -40.58 -6.81 -24.37
C LYS A 57 -41.29 -7.43 -23.13
N ASP A 58 -41.69 -6.69 -22.09
CA ASP A 58 -41.59 -5.24 -21.76
C ASP A 58 -41.41 -4.98 -20.23
N LEU A 59 -41.38 -3.70 -19.82
CA LEU A 59 -41.31 -3.16 -18.46
C LEU A 59 -42.52 -3.52 -17.56
N GLY A 60 -42.33 -3.60 -16.23
CA GLY A 60 -43.45 -3.68 -15.27
C GLY A 60 -43.10 -3.81 -13.79
N ALA A 61 -43.21 -2.72 -13.04
CA ALA A 61 -43.28 -2.64 -11.57
C ALA A 61 -44.05 -1.36 -11.18
N PRO A 62 -44.58 -1.19 -9.94
CA PRO A 62 -44.49 -2.07 -8.76
C PRO A 62 -45.87 -2.50 -8.19
N THR A 63 -45.87 -3.35 -7.16
CA THR A 63 -46.92 -3.39 -6.13
C THR A 63 -46.28 -3.50 -4.75
N ALA A 64 -46.97 -3.01 -3.71
CA ALA A 64 -46.48 -3.04 -2.33
C ALA A 64 -47.03 -4.26 -1.58
N GLY A 65 -46.19 -4.88 -0.76
CA GLY A 65 -46.56 -5.88 0.23
C GLY A 65 -45.61 -5.73 1.42
N ALA A 66 -46.15 -5.34 2.58
CA ALA A 66 -45.39 -5.20 3.81
C ALA A 66 -45.69 -6.39 4.71
N GLU A 67 -44.66 -7.10 5.17
CA GLU A 67 -44.76 -8.09 6.24
C GLU A 67 -43.46 -8.10 7.06
N ASP A 68 -43.60 -8.42 8.35
CA ASP A 68 -42.61 -8.15 9.40
C ASP A 68 -41.60 -9.31 9.56
N ILE A 69 -40.30 -8.97 9.53
CA ILE A 69 -39.22 -9.86 9.98
C ILE A 69 -38.34 -9.13 11.00
N THR A 70 -38.90 -9.05 12.22
CA THR A 70 -38.21 -8.85 13.51
C THR A 70 -36.68 -8.96 13.50
N THR A 71 -36.02 -7.84 13.82
CA THR A 71 -34.57 -7.78 14.04
C THR A 71 -34.16 -8.50 15.32
N LYS A 72 -33.38 -9.59 15.20
CA LYS A 72 -32.66 -10.18 16.34
C LYS A 72 -31.30 -9.50 16.51
N GLN A 73 -31.08 -8.91 17.67
CA GLN A 73 -29.79 -8.38 18.08
C GLN A 73 -28.82 -9.54 18.40
N PRO A 74 -27.53 -9.46 18.03
CA PRO A 74 -26.50 -10.28 18.67
C PRO A 74 -26.19 -9.69 20.07
N GLU A 75 -26.13 -10.56 21.08
CA GLU A 75 -26.01 -10.17 22.48
C GLU A 75 -24.59 -9.68 22.83
N LYS A 76 -24.49 -8.65 23.69
CA LYS A 76 -23.21 -8.29 24.32
C LYS A 76 -22.85 -9.34 25.38
N GLN A 77 -22.01 -10.31 25.02
CA GLN A 77 -21.34 -11.14 26.03
C GLN A 77 -20.20 -10.35 26.68
N THR A 78 -20.42 -9.93 27.92
CA THR A 78 -19.38 -9.36 28.79
C THR A 78 -18.44 -10.47 29.27
N LEU A 79 -17.15 -10.36 28.93
CA LEU A 79 -16.13 -11.26 29.46
C LEU A 79 -15.75 -10.87 30.89
N GLU A 80 -16.29 -11.61 31.86
CA GLU A 80 -15.87 -11.57 33.25
C GLU A 80 -14.47 -12.20 33.40
N CYS A 81 -13.45 -11.37 33.59
CA CYS A 81 -12.14 -11.84 34.04
C CYS A 81 -12.21 -12.08 35.55
N LYS A 82 -12.33 -13.36 35.93
CA LYS A 82 -12.39 -13.81 37.33
C LYS A 82 -11.34 -13.13 38.20
N GLU A 83 -11.82 -12.43 39.23
CA GLU A 83 -11.06 -12.25 40.45
C GLU A 83 -10.77 -13.63 41.07
N LYS A 84 -9.66 -13.72 41.80
CA LYS A 84 -9.35 -14.85 42.65
C LYS A 84 -8.92 -14.29 43.98
N ASP A 85 -9.71 -14.62 44.99
CA ASP A 85 -9.35 -14.45 46.39
C ASP A 85 -8.17 -15.38 46.71
N ASP A 86 -7.27 -14.88 47.56
CA ASP A 86 -6.43 -15.69 48.44
C ASP A 86 -6.52 -14.96 49.80
N ASP A 87 -7.50 -15.35 50.62
CA ASP A 87 -7.61 -14.92 52.02
C ASP A 87 -6.46 -15.51 52.85
N GLU A 88 -5.84 -14.69 53.72
CA GLU A 88 -5.35 -15.16 55.02
C GLU A 88 -5.16 -13.96 55.96
N GLU A 89 -5.73 -14.05 57.17
CA GLU A 89 -5.82 -12.97 58.16
C GLU A 89 -5.02 -13.31 59.43
N ASP A 90 -4.71 -12.28 60.23
CA ASP A 90 -4.15 -12.30 61.60
C ASP A 90 -2.72 -12.80 61.87
N GLY A 91 -2.04 -12.09 62.78
CA GLY A 91 -0.67 -12.42 63.22
C GLY A 91 0.09 -11.32 63.99
N GLU A 92 -0.53 -10.59 64.92
CA GLU A 92 0.21 -9.67 65.82
C GLU A 92 1.04 -10.43 66.87
N VAL A 93 2.36 -10.23 66.89
CA VAL A 93 3.24 -10.53 68.04
C VAL A 93 4.36 -9.49 68.12
N ASP A 94 4.55 -8.88 69.29
CA ASP A 94 5.65 -7.96 69.59
C ASP A 94 7.01 -8.67 69.73
N GLY A 95 8.10 -8.07 69.28
CA GLY A 95 9.44 -8.69 69.35
C GLY A 95 10.61 -7.87 68.80
N ASP A 96 11.36 -7.23 69.68
CA ASP A 96 12.59 -6.44 69.47
C ASP A 96 13.70 -7.14 68.66
N GLY A 97 14.60 -6.35 68.04
CA GLY A 97 15.97 -6.81 67.72
C GLY A 97 16.54 -6.59 66.31
N ALA A 98 17.47 -5.64 66.20
CA ALA A 98 18.55 -5.55 65.20
C ALA A 98 18.21 -5.33 63.70
N ALA A 99 19.21 -4.89 62.92
CA ALA A 99 19.03 -4.33 61.59
C ALA A 99 19.80 -5.06 60.47
N GLU A 100 19.08 -5.47 59.42
CA GLU A 100 19.65 -5.98 58.17
C GLU A 100 19.15 -5.21 56.94
N LYS A 101 19.95 -5.26 55.85
CA LYS A 101 19.88 -4.30 54.74
C LYS A 101 18.77 -4.65 53.73
N LYS A 102 17.67 -3.88 53.72
CA LYS A 102 16.65 -3.91 52.64
C LYS A 102 17.26 -3.57 51.27
N LYS A 103 17.76 -4.59 50.54
CA LYS A 103 18.04 -4.51 49.10
C LYS A 103 16.73 -4.22 48.36
N LYS A 104 16.50 -2.95 47.99
CA LYS A 104 15.40 -2.57 47.08
C LYS A 104 15.53 -3.39 45.80
N LYS A 105 14.60 -4.35 45.57
CA LYS A 105 14.39 -4.95 44.24
C LYS A 105 14.09 -3.80 43.28
N LYS A 106 15.06 -3.42 42.43
CA LYS A 106 14.80 -2.50 41.31
C LYS A 106 13.66 -3.13 40.50
N LYS A 107 12.51 -2.47 40.39
CA LYS A 107 11.54 -2.79 39.33
C LYS A 107 12.34 -2.77 38.01
N LYS A 108 12.42 -3.92 37.31
CA LYS A 108 12.98 -3.92 35.95
C LYS A 108 12.16 -2.92 35.15
N LYS A 109 12.79 -1.85 34.69
CA LYS A 109 12.20 -0.92 33.72
C LYS A 109 11.76 -1.82 32.55
N LYS A 110 10.47 -1.86 32.21
CA LYS A 110 10.01 -2.59 31.01
C LYS A 110 10.77 -1.98 29.84
N THR A 111 11.76 -2.69 29.32
CA THR A 111 12.35 -2.38 28.02
C THR A 111 11.21 -2.48 27.02
N SER A 112 11.01 -1.43 26.22
CA SER A 112 10.16 -1.50 25.03
C SER A 112 10.61 -2.71 24.21
N LYS A 113 9.65 -3.53 23.76
CA LYS A 113 9.97 -4.59 22.80
C LYS A 113 10.42 -3.89 21.52
N SER A 114 11.66 -4.07 21.12
CA SER A 114 12.10 -3.75 19.76
C SER A 114 11.52 -4.79 18.81
N GLN A 115 11.28 -4.41 17.56
CA GLN A 115 11.05 -5.38 16.49
C GLN A 115 12.29 -6.27 16.31
N THR A 116 12.10 -7.49 15.81
CA THR A 116 13.19 -8.42 15.47
C THR A 116 13.70 -8.19 14.03
N ASP A 117 14.80 -8.83 13.68
CA ASP A 117 15.23 -8.97 12.28
C ASP A 117 15.35 -10.48 11.93
N PRO A 118 14.59 -11.00 10.94
CA PRO A 118 13.48 -10.33 10.24
C PRO A 118 12.37 -9.92 11.21
N PRO A 119 11.51 -8.94 10.86
CA PRO A 119 10.37 -8.55 11.69
C PRO A 119 9.49 -9.75 12.02
N SER A 120 9.04 -9.88 13.27
CA SER A 120 8.19 -11.00 13.74
C SER A 120 7.07 -10.57 14.68
N ILE A 121 7.26 -9.50 15.46
CA ILE A 121 6.35 -9.09 16.53
C ILE A 121 5.20 -8.27 15.94
N PRO A 122 3.92 -8.60 16.21
CA PRO A 122 2.78 -7.82 15.75
C PRO A 122 2.80 -6.37 16.28
N ILE A 123 2.25 -5.42 15.51
CA ILE A 123 2.29 -3.99 15.86
C ILE A 123 1.60 -3.70 17.20
N CYS A 124 0.43 -4.30 17.47
CA CYS A 124 -0.24 -4.17 18.77
C CYS A 124 0.60 -4.69 19.96
N ASP A 125 1.50 -5.64 19.73
CA ASP A 125 2.37 -6.21 20.76
C ASP A 125 3.65 -5.36 20.98
N LEU A 126 3.99 -4.49 20.02
CA LEU A 126 5.02 -3.43 20.13
C LEU A 126 4.47 -2.17 20.84
N PHE A 127 3.18 -1.88 20.69
CA PHE A 127 2.50 -0.73 21.33
C PHE A 127 1.38 -1.17 22.32
N PRO A 128 1.70 -1.77 23.49
CA PRO A 128 0.70 -2.27 24.46
C PRO A 128 -0.21 -1.21 25.11
N SER A 129 -0.07 0.06 24.74
CA SER A 129 -0.98 1.15 25.12
C SER A 129 -2.18 1.31 24.18
N GLY A 130 -2.17 0.66 23.00
CA GLY A 130 -3.14 0.91 21.93
C GLY A 130 -2.96 2.28 21.23
N ILE A 131 -1.90 3.02 21.56
CA ILE A 131 -1.58 4.32 20.97
C ILE A 131 -0.49 4.12 19.92
N TYR A 132 -0.89 4.13 18.65
CA TYR A 132 0.00 3.91 17.51
C TYR A 132 0.62 5.22 16.99
N PRO A 133 1.84 5.18 16.41
CA PRO A 133 2.51 6.37 15.92
C PRO A 133 1.69 7.06 14.82
N LYS A 134 1.44 8.36 15.02
CA LYS A 134 0.90 9.23 13.98
C LYS A 134 1.79 9.21 12.74
N GLY A 135 1.17 9.37 11.57
CA GLY A 135 1.92 9.74 10.36
C GLY A 135 2.28 11.23 10.36
N GLN A 136 2.81 11.72 9.24
CA GLN A 136 2.96 13.16 9.02
C GLN A 136 1.60 13.87 9.12
N GLU A 137 1.57 14.92 9.94
CA GLU A 137 0.47 15.88 10.08
C GLU A 137 0.86 17.17 9.31
N CYS A 138 -0.10 17.80 8.63
CA CYS A 138 0.11 18.98 7.81
C CYS A 138 -1.00 20.01 8.06
N GLU A 139 -0.72 21.31 7.91
CA GLU A 139 -1.77 22.30 7.68
C GLU A 139 -2.37 22.06 6.28
N TYR A 140 -3.70 22.23 6.14
CA TYR A 140 -4.34 22.19 4.83
C TYR A 140 -3.89 23.35 3.93
N PRO A 141 -3.86 23.18 2.60
CA PRO A 141 -3.51 24.26 1.67
C PRO A 141 -4.41 25.49 1.85
N SER A 142 -3.84 26.67 1.62
CA SER A 142 -4.58 27.93 1.67
C SER A 142 -5.68 27.99 0.60
N THR A 143 -6.84 28.50 0.99
CA THR A 143 -7.95 28.79 0.05
C THR A 143 -7.55 29.80 -1.04
N GLN A 144 -8.30 29.85 -2.14
CA GLN A 144 -8.10 30.82 -3.23
C GLN A 144 -8.17 32.29 -2.74
N ASP A 145 -8.94 32.57 -1.68
CA ASP A 145 -8.99 33.85 -0.95
C ASP A 145 -7.70 34.18 -0.15
N GLY A 146 -6.66 33.34 -0.22
CA GLY A 146 -5.42 33.48 0.56
C GLY A 146 -5.55 33.12 2.04
N ARG A 147 -6.70 32.63 2.50
CA ARG A 147 -6.90 32.28 3.93
C ARG A 147 -6.22 30.96 4.26
N SER A 148 -5.34 30.99 5.27
CA SER A 148 -4.69 29.84 5.90
C SER A 148 -5.70 28.97 6.67
N ALA A 149 -5.35 27.68 6.87
CA ALA A 149 -6.17 26.71 7.59
C ALA A 149 -5.74 26.50 9.05
N ALA A 150 -4.69 27.18 9.53
CA ALA A 150 -4.14 27.07 10.89
C ALA A 150 -5.17 27.24 12.02
N TRP A 151 -6.29 27.94 11.74
CA TRP A 151 -7.42 28.05 12.66
C TRP A 151 -8.04 26.69 13.03
N ARG A 152 -7.98 25.68 12.14
CA ARG A 152 -8.49 24.33 12.42
C ARG A 152 -7.70 23.65 13.54
N THR A 153 -6.40 23.93 13.64
CA THR A 153 -5.49 23.37 14.67
C THR A 153 -5.79 23.93 16.06
N SER A 154 -6.29 25.17 16.15
CA SER A 154 -6.59 25.85 17.42
C SER A 154 -8.07 25.85 17.80
N ASN A 155 -8.99 25.63 16.86
CA ASN A 155 -10.44 25.65 17.08
C ASN A 155 -10.95 24.41 17.85
N ASP A 156 -11.66 24.64 18.95
CA ASP A 156 -12.08 23.57 19.87
C ASP A 156 -13.21 22.68 19.34
N GLU A 157 -14.09 23.20 18.47
CA GLU A 157 -15.12 22.40 17.80
C GLU A 157 -14.47 21.35 16.88
N LYS A 158 -13.42 21.74 16.13
CA LYS A 158 -12.68 20.82 15.25
C LYS A 158 -11.81 19.84 16.03
N LYS A 159 -11.16 20.26 17.13
CA LYS A 159 -10.49 19.33 18.06
C LYS A 159 -11.46 18.28 18.63
N ALA A 160 -12.65 18.68 19.05
CA ALA A 160 -13.65 17.77 19.60
C ALA A 160 -14.15 16.76 18.56
N LEU A 161 -14.38 17.20 17.32
CA LEU A 161 -14.80 16.34 16.22
C LEU A 161 -13.70 15.33 15.79
N ASP A 162 -12.45 15.78 15.77
CA ASP A 162 -11.28 14.95 15.48
C ASP A 162 -11.08 13.90 16.59
N GLN A 163 -11.08 14.33 17.85
CA GLN A 163 -10.96 13.47 19.03
C GLN A 163 -12.10 12.44 19.14
N ALA A 164 -13.31 12.76 18.67
CA ALA A 164 -14.43 11.81 18.59
C ALA A 164 -14.23 10.72 17.52
N SER A 165 -13.26 10.89 16.62
CA SER A 165 -12.88 9.93 15.58
C SER A 165 -11.54 9.22 15.86
N GLU A 166 -10.92 9.44 17.03
CA GLU A 166 -9.56 9.00 17.33
C GLU A 166 -9.37 7.47 17.28
N GLU A 167 -10.40 6.67 17.58
CA GLU A 167 -10.34 5.21 17.39
C GLU A 167 -10.14 4.82 15.92
N ILE A 168 -10.86 5.49 15.02
CA ILE A 168 -10.74 5.31 13.56
C ILE A 168 -9.34 5.69 13.10
N TRP A 169 -8.80 6.79 13.60
CA TRP A 169 -7.43 7.21 13.29
C TRP A 169 -6.38 6.26 13.87
N SER A 170 -6.62 5.68 15.05
CA SER A 170 -5.71 4.70 15.67
C SER A 170 -5.63 3.41 14.84
N ASP A 171 -6.75 2.90 14.34
CA ASP A 171 -6.81 1.76 13.42
C ASP A 171 -6.00 2.02 12.13
N PHE A 172 -6.19 3.18 11.49
CA PHE A 172 -5.37 3.58 10.33
C PHE A 172 -3.87 3.69 10.69
N ARG A 173 -3.52 4.20 11.88
CA ARG A 173 -2.12 4.31 12.34
C ARG A 173 -1.49 2.94 12.60
N GLN A 174 -2.23 1.97 13.15
CA GLN A 174 -1.77 0.59 13.34
C GLN A 174 -1.45 -0.07 11.99
N ALA A 175 -2.39 0.00 11.04
CA ALA A 175 -2.18 -0.51 9.69
C ALA A 175 -0.99 0.19 9.00
N ALA A 176 -0.87 1.51 9.13
CA ALA A 176 0.22 2.26 8.51
C ALA A 176 1.59 1.93 9.10
N GLU A 177 1.66 1.55 10.38
CA GLU A 177 2.91 1.08 11.02
C GLU A 177 3.27 -0.33 10.56
N ALA A 178 2.30 -1.23 10.41
CA ALA A 178 2.53 -2.55 9.80
C ALA A 178 3.09 -2.37 8.38
N HIS A 179 2.43 -1.56 7.56
CA HIS A 179 2.86 -1.24 6.20
C HIS A 179 4.27 -0.62 6.14
N ARG A 180 4.63 0.28 7.06
CA ARG A 180 5.99 0.85 7.16
C ARG A 180 7.05 -0.23 7.42
N GLN A 181 6.79 -1.13 8.37
CA GLN A 181 7.73 -2.20 8.71
C GLN A 181 7.82 -3.28 7.61
N VAL A 182 6.71 -3.65 6.98
CA VAL A 182 6.70 -4.57 5.82
C VAL A 182 7.50 -3.97 4.66
N ARG A 183 7.22 -2.73 4.23
CA ARG A 183 7.91 -2.14 3.06
C ARG A 183 9.41 -1.97 3.30
N LYS A 184 9.84 -1.59 4.52
CA LYS A 184 11.27 -1.53 4.87
C LYS A 184 11.93 -2.91 4.83
N TYR A 185 11.24 -3.96 5.29
CA TYR A 185 11.74 -5.33 5.18
C TYR A 185 11.86 -5.76 3.70
N VAL A 186 10.85 -5.54 2.88
CA VAL A 186 10.85 -5.90 1.44
C VAL A 186 12.04 -5.28 0.72
N MET A 187 12.31 -3.99 0.95
CA MET A 187 13.41 -3.26 0.32
C MET A 187 14.81 -3.80 0.66
N SER A 188 15.01 -4.56 1.75
CA SER A 188 16.32 -5.14 2.08
C SER A 188 16.66 -6.38 1.24
N TRP A 189 15.65 -7.15 0.83
CA TRP A 189 15.84 -8.46 0.21
C TRP A 189 15.28 -8.63 -1.21
N ILE A 190 14.38 -7.75 -1.69
CA ILE A 190 13.89 -7.84 -3.08
C ILE A 190 15.05 -7.59 -4.06
N LYS A 191 15.31 -8.56 -4.95
CA LYS A 191 16.44 -8.56 -5.89
C LYS A 191 16.06 -9.31 -7.18
N PRO A 192 16.74 -9.05 -8.32
CA PRO A 192 16.58 -9.84 -9.52
C PRO A 192 16.89 -11.32 -9.29
N GLY A 193 16.28 -12.20 -10.08
CA GLY A 193 16.42 -13.65 -9.95
C GLY A 193 15.40 -14.32 -9.03
N MET A 194 14.67 -13.57 -8.20
CA MET A 194 13.49 -14.08 -7.48
C MET A 194 12.28 -14.17 -8.42
N THR A 195 11.45 -15.21 -8.25
CA THR A 195 10.13 -15.26 -8.89
C THR A 195 9.19 -14.22 -8.26
N MET A 196 8.19 -13.78 -9.02
CA MET A 196 7.17 -12.87 -8.47
C MET A 196 6.38 -13.54 -7.34
N ILE A 197 6.21 -14.86 -7.39
CA ILE A 197 5.53 -15.65 -6.33
C ILE A 197 6.31 -15.55 -5.01
N GLU A 198 7.61 -15.84 -5.02
CA GLU A 198 8.47 -15.74 -3.82
C GLU A 198 8.50 -14.32 -3.23
N ILE A 199 8.38 -13.28 -4.07
CA ILE A 199 8.30 -11.89 -3.63
C ILE A 199 6.97 -11.63 -2.93
N CYS A 200 5.84 -12.01 -3.54
CA CYS A 200 4.51 -11.79 -2.98
C CYS A 200 4.29 -12.60 -1.70
N GLU A 201 4.55 -13.92 -1.70
CA GLU A 201 4.35 -14.78 -0.52
C GLU A 201 5.16 -14.30 0.69
N LYS A 202 6.44 -13.97 0.49
CA LYS A 202 7.32 -13.48 1.56
C LYS A 202 6.96 -12.09 2.09
N LEU A 203 6.39 -11.22 1.23
CA LEU A 203 5.84 -9.92 1.65
C LEU A 203 4.58 -10.14 2.50
N GLU A 204 3.65 -10.96 2.00
CA GLU A 204 2.36 -11.19 2.63
C GLU A 204 2.48 -11.92 3.97
N ASP A 205 3.34 -12.93 4.09
CA ASP A 205 3.59 -13.61 5.36
C ASP A 205 4.20 -12.67 6.42
N CYS A 206 4.99 -11.68 5.99
CA CYS A 206 5.43 -10.62 6.89
C CYS A 206 4.26 -9.72 7.30
N SER A 207 3.41 -9.35 6.34
CA SER A 207 2.27 -8.47 6.55
C SER A 207 1.19 -9.09 7.45
N ARG A 208 0.74 -10.33 7.17
CA ARG A 208 -0.23 -11.11 7.98
C ARG A 208 0.18 -11.17 9.46
N ARG A 209 1.45 -11.45 9.72
CA ARG A 209 2.00 -11.56 11.07
C ARG A 209 2.19 -10.19 11.75
N LEU A 210 2.59 -9.14 11.02
CA LEU A 210 2.73 -7.80 11.61
C LEU A 210 1.37 -7.14 11.89
N ILE A 211 0.37 -7.30 11.02
CA ILE A 211 -1.00 -6.80 11.22
C ILE A 211 -1.78 -7.60 12.27
N LYS A 212 -1.35 -8.85 12.55
CA LYS A 212 -2.03 -9.84 13.41
C LYS A 212 -3.36 -10.30 12.80
N GLU A 213 -3.26 -10.88 11.61
CA GLU A 213 -4.40 -11.34 10.81
C GLU A 213 -5.44 -12.13 11.64
N ASN A 214 -6.69 -11.70 11.55
CA ASN A 214 -7.80 -12.17 12.39
C ASN A 214 -9.14 -12.01 11.64
N GLY A 215 -9.35 -12.86 10.62
CA GLY A 215 -10.54 -12.80 9.78
C GLY A 215 -10.72 -11.43 9.13
N LEU A 216 -11.88 -10.79 9.35
CA LEU A 216 -12.15 -9.45 8.84
C LEU A 216 -11.69 -8.32 9.79
N TYR A 217 -11.30 -8.62 11.03
CA TYR A 217 -10.92 -7.57 12.00
C TYR A 217 -9.52 -6.98 11.71
N ALA A 218 -8.59 -7.81 11.23
CA ALA A 218 -7.23 -7.41 10.87
C ALA A 218 -6.74 -8.30 9.74
N GLY A 219 -6.05 -7.74 8.74
CA GLY A 219 -5.61 -8.52 7.58
C GLY A 219 -5.06 -7.69 6.43
N LEU A 220 -4.88 -8.36 5.30
CA LEU A 220 -4.48 -7.75 4.02
C LEU A 220 -5.72 -7.14 3.34
N ALA A 221 -5.63 -5.88 2.92
CA ALA A 221 -6.77 -5.18 2.34
C ALA A 221 -7.00 -5.47 0.84
N PHE A 222 -5.93 -5.85 0.13
CA PHE A 222 -5.93 -6.27 -1.26
C PHE A 222 -4.65 -7.08 -1.55
N PRO A 223 -4.61 -7.90 -2.62
CA PRO A 223 -3.43 -8.72 -2.96
C PRO A 223 -2.19 -7.88 -3.27
N THR A 224 -1.01 -8.47 -3.10
CA THR A 224 0.26 -7.79 -3.41
C THR A 224 0.43 -7.57 -4.91
N GLY A 225 0.16 -6.35 -5.36
CA GLY A 225 0.54 -5.87 -6.68
C GLY A 225 2.07 -5.81 -6.80
N CYS A 226 2.59 -6.39 -7.88
CA CYS A 226 4.02 -6.44 -8.19
C CYS A 226 4.23 -6.15 -9.70
N SER A 227 3.52 -5.14 -10.21
CA SER A 227 3.32 -4.92 -11.64
C SER A 227 4.61 -4.51 -12.34
N LEU A 228 5.02 -5.24 -13.39
CA LEU A 228 6.30 -5.04 -14.08
C LEU A 228 6.17 -4.13 -15.31
N ASN A 229 7.17 -3.27 -15.51
CA ASN A 229 7.41 -2.50 -16.74
C ASN A 229 6.16 -1.72 -17.20
N ASN A 230 5.67 -1.98 -18.41
CA ASN A 230 4.50 -1.33 -18.99
C ASN A 230 3.15 -1.75 -18.37
N CYS A 231 3.12 -2.80 -17.53
CA CYS A 231 1.98 -3.08 -16.67
C CYS A 231 2.06 -2.14 -15.46
N ALA A 232 1.10 -1.23 -15.34
CA ALA A 232 1.14 -0.17 -14.33
C ALA A 232 0.71 -0.64 -12.94
N ALA A 233 -0.39 -1.40 -12.86
CA ALA A 233 -1.03 -1.84 -11.62
C ALA A 233 -1.84 -3.13 -11.85
N HIS A 234 -2.35 -3.72 -10.75
CA HIS A 234 -3.23 -4.90 -10.72
C HIS A 234 -2.67 -6.23 -11.26
N TYR A 235 -1.38 -6.33 -11.61
CA TYR A 235 -0.72 -7.63 -11.74
C TYR A 235 -0.17 -8.11 -10.39
N THR A 236 -0.55 -9.33 -10.05
CA THR A 236 0.02 -10.22 -9.02
C THR A 236 0.06 -11.63 -9.64
N PRO A 237 1.07 -12.47 -9.36
CA PRO A 237 1.19 -13.78 -10.00
C PRO A 237 0.05 -14.72 -9.60
N ASN A 238 -0.40 -15.54 -10.55
CA ASN A 238 -1.26 -16.68 -10.25
C ASN A 238 -0.40 -17.94 -10.00
N ALA A 239 -1.00 -18.98 -9.42
CA ALA A 239 -0.31 -20.25 -9.18
C ALA A 239 0.27 -20.82 -10.50
N GLY A 240 1.58 -21.04 -10.53
CA GLY A 240 2.32 -21.51 -11.71
C GLY A 240 2.82 -20.42 -12.66
N ASP A 241 2.70 -19.14 -12.30
CA ASP A 241 3.36 -18.04 -13.02
C ASP A 241 4.90 -18.13 -12.87
N PRO A 242 5.66 -18.33 -13.97
CA PRO A 242 7.11 -18.51 -13.92
C PRO A 242 7.89 -17.19 -14.00
N THR A 243 7.22 -16.03 -13.89
CA THR A 243 7.87 -14.72 -14.05
C THR A 243 8.92 -14.48 -12.97
N VAL A 244 10.13 -14.14 -13.41
CA VAL A 244 11.30 -13.82 -12.57
C VAL A 244 11.63 -12.34 -12.74
N LEU A 245 11.86 -11.63 -11.63
CA LEU A 245 12.24 -10.22 -11.60
C LEU A 245 13.64 -10.03 -12.22
N GLN A 246 13.78 -9.09 -13.15
CA GLN A 246 15.02 -8.77 -13.86
C GLN A 246 15.69 -7.48 -13.35
N TYR A 247 16.94 -7.25 -13.74
CA TYR A 247 17.71 -6.06 -13.35
C TYR A 247 17.16 -4.75 -13.95
N ASP A 248 16.72 -4.79 -15.21
CA ASP A 248 16.09 -3.67 -15.92
C ASP A 248 14.58 -3.52 -15.64
N ASP A 249 13.99 -4.33 -14.76
CA ASP A 249 12.56 -4.25 -14.48
C ASP A 249 12.19 -3.02 -13.61
N VAL A 250 11.06 -2.41 -13.97
CA VAL A 250 10.36 -1.38 -13.18
C VAL A 250 9.16 -2.01 -12.48
N CYS A 251 9.40 -2.58 -11.30
CA CYS A 251 8.39 -3.25 -10.49
C CYS A 251 7.66 -2.23 -9.59
N LYS A 252 6.33 -2.18 -9.63
CA LYS A 252 5.53 -1.41 -8.66
C LYS A 252 5.04 -2.38 -7.58
N ILE A 253 5.55 -2.22 -6.36
CA ILE A 253 5.11 -2.96 -5.18
C ILE A 253 4.00 -2.17 -4.51
N ASP A 254 2.80 -2.75 -4.48
CA ASP A 254 1.57 -2.11 -4.08
C ASP A 254 0.75 -3.10 -3.24
N PHE A 255 0.55 -2.82 -1.96
CA PHE A 255 -0.10 -3.76 -1.04
C PHE A 255 -0.89 -3.05 0.05
N GLY A 256 -1.93 -3.71 0.55
CA GLY A 256 -2.87 -3.13 1.50
C GLY A 256 -2.88 -3.82 2.85
N THR A 257 -3.07 -3.06 3.92
CA THR A 257 -3.28 -3.57 5.29
C THR A 257 -4.48 -2.87 5.95
N HIS A 258 -5.24 -3.56 6.78
CA HIS A 258 -6.34 -2.93 7.53
C HIS A 258 -6.46 -3.41 8.97
N ILE A 259 -7.07 -2.56 9.80
CA ILE A 259 -7.72 -2.90 11.08
C ILE A 259 -9.17 -2.39 10.99
N ASN A 260 -10.15 -3.20 11.39
CA ASN A 260 -11.60 -2.88 11.34
C ASN A 260 -12.08 -2.24 10.01
N GLY A 261 -11.52 -2.69 8.87
CA GLY A 261 -11.82 -2.15 7.55
C GLY A 261 -11.24 -0.76 7.26
N ARG A 262 -10.39 -0.21 8.14
CA ARG A 262 -9.62 1.02 7.93
C ARG A 262 -8.38 0.70 7.11
N ILE A 263 -8.53 0.78 5.79
CA ILE A 263 -7.53 0.36 4.81
C ILE A 263 -6.42 1.40 4.69
N ILE A 264 -5.18 0.96 4.85
CA ILE A 264 -4.01 1.65 4.32
C ILE A 264 -3.66 1.03 2.97
N ASP A 265 -3.60 1.91 1.99
CA ASP A 265 -3.18 1.73 0.60
C ASP A 265 -1.92 2.58 0.41
N CYS A 266 -0.81 1.98 -0.04
CA CYS A 266 0.46 2.69 -0.25
C CYS A 266 1.44 1.89 -1.14
N ALA A 267 1.67 2.35 -2.36
CA ALA A 267 2.64 1.76 -3.28
C ALA A 267 4.06 2.38 -3.21
N PHE A 268 5.05 1.65 -3.73
CA PHE A 268 6.38 2.17 -4.07
C PHE A 268 6.99 1.43 -5.28
N THR A 269 7.86 2.10 -6.04
CA THR A 269 8.53 1.51 -7.21
C THR A 269 9.91 0.99 -6.83
N VAL A 270 10.23 -0.22 -7.30
CA VAL A 270 11.53 -0.89 -7.18
C VAL A 270 12.16 -1.00 -8.56
N THR A 271 13.42 -0.58 -8.65
CA THR A 271 14.28 -0.65 -9.84
C THR A 271 15.73 -0.89 -9.42
N PHE A 272 16.47 -1.70 -10.17
CA PHE A 272 17.89 -1.96 -9.88
C PHE A 272 18.82 -1.19 -10.84
N ASN A 273 18.41 -1.02 -12.10
CA ASN A 273 19.13 -0.16 -13.04
C ASN A 273 18.87 1.34 -12.73
N PRO A 274 19.90 2.16 -12.43
CA PRO A 274 19.75 3.58 -12.09
C PRO A 274 19.22 4.46 -13.24
N LYS A 275 19.14 3.96 -14.49
CA LYS A 275 18.54 4.70 -15.62
C LYS A 275 17.09 5.15 -15.38
N TYR A 276 16.38 4.47 -14.46
CA TYR A 276 15.01 4.82 -14.08
C TYR A 276 14.90 5.84 -12.93
N ASN A 277 16.00 6.24 -12.28
CA ASN A 277 15.97 7.07 -11.07
C ASN A 277 15.18 8.37 -11.25
N LYS A 278 15.37 9.07 -12.38
CA LYS A 278 14.68 10.34 -12.67
C LYS A 278 13.20 10.18 -13.02
N LEU A 279 12.78 8.99 -13.49
CA LEU A 279 11.37 8.62 -13.66
C LEU A 279 10.71 8.37 -12.30
N LEU A 280 11.41 7.68 -11.39
CA LEU A 280 10.94 7.47 -10.01
C LEU A 280 10.87 8.78 -9.22
N GLU A 281 11.81 9.70 -9.46
CA GLU A 281 11.80 11.07 -8.91
C GLU A 281 10.57 11.86 -9.39
N ALA A 282 10.33 11.93 -10.70
CA ALA A 282 9.19 12.62 -11.30
C ALA A 282 7.84 12.16 -10.73
N VAL A 283 7.62 10.84 -10.66
CA VAL A 283 6.38 10.26 -10.13
C VAL A 283 6.26 10.49 -8.62
N LYS A 284 7.37 10.48 -7.87
CA LYS A 284 7.37 10.76 -6.42
C LYS A 284 7.05 12.22 -6.11
N ASP A 285 7.62 13.17 -6.83
CA ASP A 285 7.33 14.60 -6.66
C ASP A 285 5.91 14.94 -7.12
N ALA A 286 5.43 14.37 -8.23
CA ALA A 286 4.04 14.48 -8.64
C ALA A 286 3.06 13.93 -7.57
N THR A 287 3.37 12.78 -6.98
CA THR A 287 2.58 12.21 -5.87
C THR A 287 2.60 13.10 -4.62
N ASN A 288 3.77 13.59 -4.22
CA ASN A 288 3.91 14.54 -3.11
C ASN A 288 3.22 15.88 -3.39
N THR A 289 3.11 16.29 -4.65
CA THR A 289 2.35 17.47 -5.07
C THR A 289 0.85 17.22 -4.93
N GLY A 290 0.35 16.08 -5.41
CA GLY A 290 -1.03 15.65 -5.17
C GLY A 290 -1.39 15.63 -3.68
N VAL A 291 -0.49 15.13 -2.84
CA VAL A 291 -0.62 15.16 -1.36
C VAL A 291 -0.66 16.59 -0.81
N ARG A 292 0.25 17.48 -1.22
CA ARG A 292 0.28 18.89 -0.77
C ARG A 292 -0.95 19.69 -1.21
N CYS A 293 -1.47 19.41 -2.40
CA CYS A 293 -2.66 20.05 -2.96
C CYS A 293 -3.97 19.48 -2.38
N SER A 294 -3.94 18.29 -1.78
CA SER A 294 -5.14 17.67 -1.19
C SER A 294 -5.57 18.37 0.10
N GLY A 295 -6.87 18.61 0.25
CA GLY A 295 -7.43 19.21 1.45
C GLY A 295 -8.94 19.39 1.39
N ILE A 296 -9.57 19.63 2.53
CA ILE A 296 -11.02 19.88 2.61
C ILE A 296 -11.38 21.08 1.72
N ASP A 297 -12.51 21.00 1.03
CA ASP A 297 -13.03 21.99 0.06
C ASP A 297 -12.22 22.16 -1.25
N VAL A 298 -11.09 21.45 -1.42
CA VAL A 298 -10.33 21.43 -2.68
C VAL A 298 -11.07 20.62 -3.75
N ARG A 299 -11.05 21.09 -5.00
CA ARG A 299 -11.63 20.39 -6.16
C ARG A 299 -10.69 19.30 -6.67
N LEU A 300 -11.24 18.13 -7.00
CA LEU A 300 -10.46 16.99 -7.49
C LEU A 300 -9.73 17.32 -8.82
N CYS A 301 -10.35 18.08 -9.71
CA CYS A 301 -9.71 18.57 -10.94
C CYS A 301 -8.41 19.36 -10.70
N ASP A 302 -8.36 20.19 -9.65
CA ASP A 302 -7.22 21.08 -9.36
C ASP A 302 -6.01 20.25 -8.89
N VAL A 303 -6.26 19.19 -8.12
CA VAL A 303 -5.25 18.22 -7.70
C VAL A 303 -4.68 17.48 -8.92
N GLY A 304 -5.53 17.08 -9.87
CA GLY A 304 -5.07 16.42 -11.10
C GLY A 304 -4.31 17.32 -12.07
N GLU A 305 -4.64 18.61 -12.11
CA GLU A 305 -3.88 19.60 -12.89
C GLU A 305 -2.49 19.86 -12.29
N ALA A 306 -2.38 20.03 -10.96
CA ALA A 306 -1.10 20.20 -10.28
C ALA A 306 -0.20 18.94 -10.35
N ILE A 307 -0.79 17.73 -10.26
CA ILE A 307 -0.05 16.47 -10.47
C ILE A 307 0.50 16.40 -11.91
N GLN A 308 -0.30 16.80 -12.90
CA GLN A 308 0.13 16.80 -14.30
C GLN A 308 1.22 17.84 -14.57
N GLU A 309 1.07 19.07 -14.08
CA GLU A 309 2.06 20.14 -14.25
C GLU A 309 3.44 19.71 -13.73
N VAL A 310 3.50 19.17 -12.50
CA VAL A 310 4.76 18.69 -11.93
C VAL A 310 5.28 17.48 -12.73
N MET A 311 4.46 16.48 -13.04
CA MET A 311 4.94 15.27 -13.72
C MET A 311 5.41 15.53 -15.15
N GLU A 312 4.73 16.39 -15.91
CA GLU A 312 5.10 16.75 -17.29
C GLU A 312 6.26 17.76 -17.34
N SER A 313 6.71 18.30 -16.20
CA SER A 313 7.94 19.11 -16.12
C SER A 313 9.23 18.29 -16.15
N TYR A 314 9.17 16.97 -15.91
CA TYR A 314 10.34 16.09 -15.92
C TYR A 314 10.60 15.48 -17.32
N GLU A 315 11.82 15.66 -17.81
CA GLU A 315 12.38 14.91 -18.95
C GLU A 315 13.36 13.84 -18.45
N VAL A 316 13.28 12.63 -18.98
CA VAL A 316 14.15 11.49 -18.67
C VAL A 316 14.81 10.95 -19.94
N GLU A 317 16.03 10.41 -19.83
CA GLU A 317 16.65 9.66 -20.92
C GLU A 317 16.76 8.19 -20.51
N ILE A 318 16.26 7.29 -21.35
CA ILE A 318 16.30 5.84 -21.14
C ILE A 318 16.73 5.19 -22.46
N ASP A 319 17.79 4.38 -22.40
CA ASP A 319 18.33 3.62 -23.53
C ASP A 319 18.56 4.49 -24.81
N GLY A 320 19.16 5.67 -24.61
CA GLY A 320 19.50 6.62 -25.67
C GLY A 320 18.32 7.41 -26.25
N LYS A 321 17.18 7.46 -25.55
CA LYS A 321 15.96 8.17 -25.98
C LYS A 321 15.42 9.06 -24.87
N THR A 322 15.19 10.33 -25.21
CA THR A 322 14.58 11.32 -24.32
C THR A 322 13.05 11.19 -24.34
N TYR A 323 12.44 11.26 -23.16
CA TYR A 323 10.99 11.23 -22.96
C TYR A 323 10.59 12.30 -21.93
N GLN A 324 9.60 13.13 -22.26
CA GLN A 324 8.81 13.81 -21.25
C GLN A 324 7.99 12.77 -20.47
N VAL A 325 8.04 12.79 -19.14
CA VAL A 325 7.22 11.89 -18.29
C VAL A 325 5.75 12.28 -18.43
N LYS A 326 4.85 11.29 -18.48
CA LYS A 326 3.42 11.51 -18.76
C LYS A 326 2.52 10.78 -17.77
N PRO A 327 1.50 11.46 -17.20
CA PRO A 327 0.48 10.79 -16.40
C PRO A 327 -0.27 9.72 -17.21
N ILE A 328 -0.53 8.57 -16.60
CA ILE A 328 -1.40 7.55 -17.17
C ILE A 328 -2.85 8.02 -16.97
N ARG A 329 -3.34 8.86 -17.88
CA ARG A 329 -4.61 9.63 -17.80
C ARG A 329 -5.90 8.87 -17.43
N ASN A 330 -5.88 7.54 -17.41
CA ASN A 330 -7.00 6.66 -17.08
C ASN A 330 -6.71 5.78 -15.83
N LEU A 331 -5.71 6.16 -15.04
CA LEU A 331 -5.49 5.74 -13.65
C LEU A 331 -5.66 6.96 -12.74
N ASN A 332 -6.01 6.70 -11.48
CA ASN A 332 -6.55 7.70 -10.58
C ASN A 332 -6.21 7.32 -9.13
N GLY A 333 -6.09 8.31 -8.25
CA GLY A 333 -6.31 8.08 -6.82
C GLY A 333 -7.81 7.96 -6.51
N HIS A 334 -8.17 7.67 -5.26
CA HIS A 334 -9.56 7.44 -4.88
C HIS A 334 -9.83 7.79 -3.41
N SER A 335 -11.11 7.97 -3.10
CA SER A 335 -11.61 7.91 -1.72
C SER A 335 -11.65 6.45 -1.23
N ILE A 336 -11.33 6.25 0.05
CA ILE A 336 -11.38 4.96 0.75
C ILE A 336 -12.50 5.01 1.80
N GLY A 337 -13.18 3.88 2.03
CA GLY A 337 -14.20 3.74 3.06
C GLY A 337 -14.03 2.42 3.84
N PRO A 338 -14.84 2.18 4.90
CA PRO A 338 -14.76 0.95 5.68
C PRO A 338 -14.95 -0.28 4.79
N TYR A 339 -13.94 -1.16 4.75
CA TYR A 339 -13.90 -2.35 3.88
C TYR A 339 -14.08 -2.06 2.38
N ARG A 340 -13.86 -0.82 1.93
CA ARG A 340 -14.15 -0.37 0.57
C ARG A 340 -13.00 0.48 0.02
N ILE A 341 -12.09 -0.18 -0.71
CA ILE A 341 -10.93 0.45 -1.35
C ILE A 341 -11.32 1.63 -2.26
N HIS A 342 -12.39 1.48 -3.06
CA HIS A 342 -12.91 2.52 -3.95
C HIS A 342 -14.29 3.02 -3.45
N ALA A 343 -14.29 4.06 -2.62
CA ALA A 343 -15.51 4.60 -1.99
C ALA A 343 -16.40 5.45 -2.91
N GLY A 344 -15.89 5.88 -4.08
CA GLY A 344 -16.72 6.42 -5.19
C GLY A 344 -16.25 7.74 -5.79
N LYS A 345 -15.47 8.55 -5.07
CA LYS A 345 -14.75 9.70 -5.65
C LYS A 345 -13.38 9.26 -6.20
N THR A 346 -13.03 9.73 -7.39
CA THR A 346 -11.73 9.51 -8.05
C THR A 346 -10.89 10.79 -8.10
N VAL A 347 -9.64 10.73 -7.63
CA VAL A 347 -8.66 11.81 -7.76
C VAL A 347 -8.00 11.69 -9.15
N PRO A 348 -8.18 12.64 -10.07
CA PRO A 348 -7.49 12.62 -11.35
C PRO A 348 -5.99 12.91 -11.18
N ILE A 349 -5.19 12.46 -12.16
CA ILE A 349 -3.76 12.81 -12.30
C ILE A 349 -3.49 13.61 -13.60
N VAL A 350 -4.56 14.15 -14.17
CA VAL A 350 -4.59 15.04 -15.35
C VAL A 350 -5.65 16.11 -15.15
N LYS A 351 -5.46 17.26 -15.80
CA LYS A 351 -6.49 18.33 -15.87
C LYS A 351 -7.73 17.89 -16.65
N GLY A 352 -8.85 18.58 -16.39
CA GLY A 352 -10.14 18.28 -17.02
C GLY A 352 -10.98 17.20 -16.34
N GLY A 353 -10.61 16.78 -15.13
CA GLY A 353 -11.47 15.96 -14.27
C GLY A 353 -12.65 16.76 -13.65
N GLU A 354 -13.41 16.12 -12.76
CA GLU A 354 -14.55 16.76 -12.11
C GLU A 354 -14.18 17.84 -11.10
N ALA A 355 -15.01 18.89 -11.01
CA ALA A 355 -14.93 19.93 -9.98
C ALA A 355 -15.48 19.50 -8.60
N THR A 356 -15.84 18.22 -8.44
CA THR A 356 -16.23 17.57 -7.18
C THR A 356 -15.19 17.84 -6.09
N ARG A 357 -15.63 18.10 -4.85
CA ARG A 357 -14.73 18.50 -3.74
C ARG A 357 -14.32 17.34 -2.83
N MET A 358 -13.19 17.51 -2.17
CA MET A 358 -12.75 16.68 -1.03
C MET A 358 -13.48 17.08 0.26
N GLU A 359 -13.85 16.07 1.05
CA GLU A 359 -14.63 16.14 2.28
C GLU A 359 -14.01 15.16 3.30
N VAL A 360 -14.47 15.18 4.56
CA VAL A 360 -14.03 14.28 5.65
C VAL A 360 -15.06 13.17 5.87
#